data_AF-A0A442T597-F1
#
_entry.id   AF-A0A442T597-F1
#
_cell.length_a   1.000
_cell.length_b   1.000
_cell.length_c   1.000
_cell.angle_alpha   90.00
_cell.angle_beta   90.00
_cell.angle_gamma   90.00
#
_symmetry.space_group_name_H-M   'P 1'
#
loop_
_entity.id
_entity.type
_entity.pdbx_description
1 polymer ?
#
loop_
_entity_poly.entity_id
_entity_poly.type
_entity_poly.pdbx_seq_one_letter_code
_entity_poly.pdbx_strand_id
1 'polypeptide(L)'
;VQRTSRARLAGQISPWFVLLGFNLFCVLAISGYLLGVTQSKEYAEAEWYADLWLVIVWVTYFILYIATIARRKEPHIYVANWYFMAFILVVAILHIVNNLAVPVSWGHAKSYTIWPGVQDAMVQWWYGHNAVAFFLTAGFLGMLYYYLPVRAQRPIFSYRLSILSFWGITFFYMWAGSHHLHYTALPHWVQTLGMTFSVMLLVPSWASAGNALLTLNGAWHKVRDDATLRFMMAAVVFYGLSTFEGSFLAIRPVNSLSHYTDWTVGHVHAGALGWVALITFGSLYTLVPSLWKRERMYSATLVEVHFWLAIAGTLIYAFAMWNSGIIQGLMWRTYTEDGALAYSFVDSLVAMYPYYIARAFGGLLFLLGAVVGCYNMWMTVQSAPLAAPREADVPVVPATIPGE
;
A
#
# COMPACT_ATOMS: atom_id res chain seq x y z
N VAL A 1 -16.91 -2.12 -2.82
CA VAL A 1 -17.76 -2.62 -3.92
C VAL A 1 -19.22 -2.91 -3.51
N GLN A 2 -19.53 -3.77 -2.53
CA GLN A 2 -20.93 -4.15 -2.24
C GLN A 2 -21.84 -2.95 -1.94
N ARG A 3 -21.42 -2.08 -1.01
CA ARG A 3 -22.18 -0.89 -0.61
C ARG A 3 -22.24 0.15 -1.72
N THR A 4 -21.11 0.45 -2.35
CA THR A 4 -21.02 1.42 -3.45
C THR A 4 -21.78 0.99 -4.71
N SER A 5 -22.01 -0.31 -4.91
CA SER A 5 -22.82 -0.86 -6.00
C SER A 5 -24.25 -1.22 -5.57
N ARG A 6 -24.57 -1.13 -4.27
CA ARG A 6 -25.84 -1.60 -3.66
C ARG A 6 -26.22 -3.03 -4.05
N ALA A 7 -25.21 -3.89 -4.18
CA ALA A 7 -25.34 -5.28 -4.61
C ALA A 7 -24.54 -6.21 -3.70
N ARG A 8 -25.04 -7.44 -3.47
CA ARG A 8 -24.23 -8.47 -2.80
C ARG A 8 -23.07 -8.91 -3.72
N LEU A 9 -22.00 -9.43 -3.12
CA LEU A 9 -20.92 -10.05 -3.88
C LEU A 9 -21.48 -11.11 -4.83
N ALA A 10 -20.91 -11.19 -6.03
CA ALA A 10 -21.35 -12.13 -7.03
C ALA A 10 -20.94 -13.57 -6.69
N GLY A 11 -21.91 -14.40 -6.31
CA GLY A 11 -21.69 -15.80 -5.94
C GLY A 11 -21.43 -15.99 -4.44
N GLN A 12 -21.57 -17.24 -3.99
CA GLN A 12 -21.36 -17.61 -2.58
C GLN A 12 -20.02 -18.33 -2.36
N ILE A 13 -19.51 -19.04 -3.37
CA ILE A 13 -18.29 -19.86 -3.25
C ILE A 13 -17.02 -19.04 -3.57
N SER A 14 -17.05 -18.24 -4.63
CA SER A 14 -15.87 -17.48 -5.09
C SER A 14 -15.30 -16.52 -4.03
N PRO A 15 -16.08 -15.83 -3.16
CA PRO A 15 -15.49 -15.04 -2.09
C PRO A 15 -14.69 -15.87 -1.08
N TRP A 16 -15.18 -17.07 -0.74
CA TRP A 16 -14.47 -17.99 0.16
C TRP A 16 -13.23 -18.58 -0.50
N PHE A 17 -13.31 -18.93 -1.78
CA PHE A 17 -12.15 -19.39 -2.54
C PHE A 17 -11.04 -18.32 -2.56
N VAL A 18 -11.38 -17.05 -2.82
CA VAL A 18 -10.40 -15.96 -2.80
C VAL A 18 -9.78 -15.80 -1.42
N LEU A 19 -10.60 -15.80 -0.36
CA LEU A 19 -10.13 -15.66 1.01
C LEU A 19 -9.18 -16.81 1.40
N LEU A 20 -9.64 -18.06 1.29
CA LEU A 20 -8.87 -19.23 1.68
C LEU A 20 -7.66 -19.43 0.77
N GLY A 21 -7.82 -19.18 -0.53
CA GLY A 21 -6.74 -19.33 -1.49
C GLY A 21 -5.64 -18.30 -1.32
N PHE A 22 -5.97 -17.04 -1.03
CA PHE A 22 -4.96 -16.04 -0.73
C PHE A 22 -4.21 -16.38 0.57
N ASN A 23 -4.90 -16.88 1.61
CA ASN A 23 -4.24 -17.35 2.82
C ASN A 23 -3.34 -18.56 2.56
N LEU A 24 -3.75 -19.50 1.70
CA LEU A 24 -2.91 -20.61 1.29
C LEU A 24 -1.65 -20.10 0.56
N PHE A 25 -1.78 -19.12 -0.33
CA PHE A 25 -0.62 -18.47 -0.96
C PHE A 25 0.34 -17.92 0.10
N CYS A 26 -0.15 -17.16 1.08
CA CYS A 26 0.68 -16.61 2.15
C CYS A 26 1.41 -17.71 2.93
N VAL A 27 0.73 -18.81 3.26
CA VAL A 27 1.35 -19.95 3.95
C VAL A 27 2.44 -20.59 3.09
N LEU A 28 2.19 -20.82 1.80
CA LEU A 28 3.17 -21.39 0.86
C LEU A 28 4.41 -20.49 0.71
N ALA A 29 4.20 -19.18 0.57
CA ALA A 29 5.28 -18.20 0.43
C ALA A 29 6.13 -18.10 1.70
N ILE A 30 5.51 -17.86 2.87
CA ILE A 30 6.21 -17.69 4.15
C ILE A 30 6.96 -18.96 4.54
N SER A 31 6.34 -20.13 4.40
CA SER A 31 7.01 -21.40 4.69
C SER A 31 8.20 -21.64 3.75
N GLY A 32 8.08 -21.27 2.48
CA GLY A 32 9.18 -21.28 1.52
C GLY A 32 10.35 -20.39 1.94
N TYR A 33 10.09 -19.16 2.37
CA TYR A 33 11.14 -18.21 2.76
C TYR A 33 11.97 -18.71 3.93
N LEU A 34 11.34 -19.34 4.93
CA LEU A 34 12.05 -19.94 6.08
C LEU A 34 12.95 -21.11 5.68
N LEU A 35 12.64 -21.77 4.55
CA LEU A 35 13.41 -22.86 3.98
C LEU A 35 14.45 -22.38 2.94
N GLY A 36 14.59 -21.06 2.74
CA GLY A 36 15.48 -20.49 1.73
C GLY A 36 14.96 -20.59 0.30
N VAL A 37 13.68 -20.92 0.09
CA VAL A 37 13.04 -20.98 -1.22
C VAL A 37 12.65 -19.58 -1.64
N THR A 38 13.40 -19.02 -2.60
CA THR A 38 13.14 -17.67 -3.12
C THR A 38 13.61 -17.51 -4.57
N GLN A 39 12.87 -16.69 -5.33
CA GLN A 39 13.30 -16.19 -6.63
C GLN A 39 14.39 -15.12 -6.55
N SER A 40 14.72 -14.61 -5.36
CA SER A 40 15.64 -13.47 -5.14
C SER A 40 15.22 -12.16 -5.82
N LYS A 41 13.92 -12.03 -6.13
CA LYS A 41 13.29 -10.85 -6.70
C LYS A 41 12.45 -10.15 -5.64
N GLU A 42 12.75 -8.88 -5.35
CA GLU A 42 12.00 -8.10 -4.35
C GLU A 42 10.50 -8.06 -4.65
N TYR A 43 9.67 -8.31 -3.64
CA TYR A 43 8.20 -8.39 -3.72
C TYR A 43 7.66 -9.53 -4.60
N ALA A 44 8.52 -10.33 -5.24
CA ALA A 44 8.20 -11.48 -6.08
C ALA A 44 9.01 -12.72 -5.65
N GLU A 45 9.25 -12.85 -4.34
CA GLU A 45 10.16 -13.85 -3.82
C GLU A 45 9.60 -15.28 -3.88
N ALA A 46 8.27 -15.45 -3.87
CA ALA A 46 7.64 -16.77 -3.87
C ALA A 46 7.97 -17.51 -5.18
N GLU A 47 8.25 -18.81 -5.13
CA GLU A 47 8.60 -19.58 -6.33
C GLU A 47 7.38 -19.95 -7.19
N TRP A 48 7.65 -20.41 -8.43
CA TRP A 48 6.70 -20.58 -9.53
C TRP A 48 5.37 -21.29 -9.18
N TYR A 49 5.38 -22.28 -8.29
CA TYR A 49 4.17 -23.00 -7.89
C TYR A 49 3.20 -22.12 -7.08
N ALA A 50 3.74 -21.26 -6.22
CA ALA A 50 2.97 -20.29 -5.45
C ALA A 50 2.48 -19.15 -6.36
N ASP A 51 3.27 -18.78 -7.37
CA ASP A 51 2.87 -17.78 -8.35
C ASP A 51 1.68 -18.23 -9.19
N LEU A 52 1.70 -19.46 -9.71
CA LEU A 52 0.58 -20.04 -10.44
C LEU A 52 -0.68 -20.09 -9.57
N TRP A 53 -0.53 -20.48 -8.31
CA TRP A 53 -1.63 -20.48 -7.37
C TRP A 53 -2.20 -19.07 -7.15
N LEU A 54 -1.34 -18.08 -6.95
CA LEU A 54 -1.77 -16.69 -6.79
C LEU A 54 -2.49 -16.18 -8.04
N VAL A 55 -2.03 -16.50 -9.25
CA VAL A 55 -2.73 -16.14 -10.50
C VAL A 55 -4.16 -16.67 -10.51
N ILE A 56 -4.37 -17.95 -10.15
CA ILE A 56 -5.72 -18.54 -10.11
C ILE A 56 -6.62 -17.82 -9.10
N VAL A 57 -6.10 -17.55 -7.90
CA VAL A 57 -6.81 -16.80 -6.85
C VAL A 57 -7.15 -15.39 -7.33
N TRP A 58 -6.19 -14.71 -7.96
CA TRP A 58 -6.32 -13.32 -8.37
C TRP A 58 -7.27 -13.14 -9.56
N VAL A 59 -7.24 -14.05 -10.54
CA VAL A 59 -8.21 -14.09 -11.64
C VAL A 59 -9.63 -14.31 -11.10
N THR A 60 -9.78 -15.20 -10.12
CA THR A 60 -11.08 -15.43 -9.46
C THR A 60 -11.55 -14.16 -8.73
N TYR A 61 -10.64 -13.46 -8.06
CA TYR A 61 -10.92 -12.19 -7.41
C TYR A 61 -11.34 -11.11 -8.42
N PHE A 62 -10.66 -11.00 -9.56
CA PHE A 62 -11.02 -10.08 -10.63
C PHE A 62 -12.42 -10.34 -11.17
N ILE A 63 -12.74 -11.59 -11.52
CA ILE A 63 -14.06 -11.97 -12.02
C ILE A 63 -15.14 -11.68 -10.98
N LEU A 64 -14.91 -12.03 -9.71
CA LEU A 64 -15.82 -11.72 -8.60
C LEU A 64 -16.09 -10.21 -8.50
N TYR A 65 -15.04 -9.39 -8.60
CA TYR A 65 -15.15 -7.95 -8.47
C TYR A 65 -15.95 -7.33 -9.63
N ILE A 66 -15.63 -7.70 -10.87
CA ILE A 66 -16.34 -7.23 -12.07
C ILE A 66 -17.79 -7.71 -12.08
N ALA A 67 -18.05 -8.98 -11.76
CA ALA A 67 -19.40 -9.51 -11.70
C ALA A 67 -20.25 -8.80 -10.62
N THR A 68 -19.65 -8.36 -9.52
CA THR A 68 -20.34 -7.56 -8.50
C THR A 68 -20.67 -6.16 -9.03
N ILE A 69 -19.76 -5.50 -9.75
CA ILE A 69 -20.01 -4.20 -10.38
C ILE A 69 -21.06 -4.30 -11.49
N ALA A 70 -21.08 -5.40 -12.25
CA ALA A 70 -22.08 -5.62 -13.30
C ALA A 70 -23.51 -5.71 -12.73
N ARG A 71 -23.67 -6.16 -11.48
CA ARG A 71 -24.94 -6.25 -10.75
C ARG A 71 -25.34 -4.95 -10.03
N ARG A 72 -24.61 -3.85 -10.24
CA ARG A 72 -24.86 -2.58 -9.55
C ARG A 72 -26.26 -2.05 -9.83
N LYS A 73 -26.83 -1.34 -8.85
CA LYS A 73 -28.10 -0.61 -9.02
C LYS A 73 -27.91 0.81 -9.53
N GLU A 74 -26.82 1.45 -9.13
CA GLU A 74 -26.49 2.80 -9.56
C GLU A 74 -25.87 2.78 -10.98
N PRO A 75 -26.27 3.68 -11.89
CA PRO A 75 -25.73 3.70 -13.25
C PRO A 75 -24.23 4.00 -13.25
N HIS A 76 -23.79 4.89 -12.35
CA HIS A 76 -22.40 5.30 -12.20
C HIS A 76 -21.61 4.36 -11.28
N ILE A 77 -20.35 4.12 -11.63
CA ILE A 77 -19.39 3.40 -10.78
C ILE A 77 -18.67 4.43 -9.93
N TYR A 78 -18.71 4.26 -8.61
CA TYR A 78 -18.04 5.16 -7.66
C TYR A 78 -16.51 5.14 -7.82
N VAL A 79 -15.85 6.28 -7.62
CA VAL A 79 -14.39 6.47 -7.82
C VAL A 79 -13.54 5.45 -7.06
N ALA A 80 -13.92 5.08 -5.83
CA ALA A 80 -13.22 4.05 -5.08
C ALA A 80 -13.11 2.72 -5.87
N ASN A 81 -14.16 2.37 -6.61
CA ASN A 81 -14.16 1.16 -7.42
C ASN A 81 -13.28 1.29 -8.68
N TRP A 82 -13.00 2.51 -9.18
CA TRP A 82 -12.05 2.71 -10.28
C TRP A 82 -10.65 2.34 -9.82
N TYR A 83 -10.23 2.87 -8.67
CA TYR A 83 -8.94 2.57 -8.06
C TYR A 83 -8.78 1.09 -7.72
N PHE A 84 -9.78 0.46 -7.11
CA PHE A 84 -9.74 -0.98 -6.86
C PHE A 84 -9.70 -1.81 -8.16
N MET A 85 -10.42 -1.41 -9.20
CA MET A 85 -10.39 -2.13 -10.49
C MET A 85 -9.02 -2.01 -11.16
N ALA A 86 -8.42 -0.81 -11.16
CA ALA A 86 -7.06 -0.60 -11.65
C ALA A 86 -6.04 -1.41 -10.85
N PHE A 87 -6.16 -1.40 -9.51
CA PHE A 87 -5.37 -2.25 -8.62
C PHE A 87 -5.42 -3.72 -9.02
N ILE A 88 -6.62 -4.31 -9.11
CA ILE A 88 -6.77 -5.74 -9.36
C ILE A 88 -6.21 -6.11 -10.74
N LEU A 89 -6.56 -5.33 -11.76
CA LEU A 89 -6.16 -5.60 -13.14
C LEU A 89 -4.66 -5.46 -13.34
N VAL A 90 -4.08 -4.33 -12.91
CA VAL A 90 -2.67 -4.05 -13.15
C VAL A 90 -1.80 -5.01 -12.35
N VAL A 91 -2.12 -5.28 -11.07
CA VAL A 91 -1.36 -6.27 -10.27
C VAL A 91 -1.34 -7.65 -10.93
N ALA A 92 -2.44 -8.08 -11.56
CA ALA A 92 -2.45 -9.34 -12.31
C ALA A 92 -1.44 -9.33 -13.46
N ILE A 93 -1.41 -8.24 -14.25
CA ILE A 93 -0.49 -8.08 -15.38
C ILE A 93 0.96 -8.05 -14.88
N LEU A 94 1.24 -7.28 -13.82
CA LEU A 94 2.57 -7.18 -13.21
C LEU A 94 3.06 -8.56 -12.77
N HIS A 95 2.24 -9.27 -11.99
CA HIS A 95 2.58 -10.58 -11.43
C HIS A 95 2.87 -11.61 -12.52
N ILE A 96 2.03 -11.67 -13.57
CA ILE A 96 2.23 -12.61 -14.67
C ILE A 96 3.54 -12.33 -15.41
N VAL A 97 3.85 -11.06 -15.72
CA VAL A 97 5.00 -10.70 -16.55
C VAL A 97 6.33 -10.84 -15.81
N ASN A 98 6.41 -10.38 -14.55
CA ASN A 98 7.66 -10.43 -13.79
C ASN A 98 8.06 -11.85 -13.40
N ASN A 99 7.06 -12.69 -13.13
CA ASN A 99 7.24 -14.04 -12.63
C ASN A 99 7.26 -15.09 -13.76
N LEU A 100 7.46 -14.66 -15.01
CA LEU A 100 7.82 -15.58 -16.08
C LEU A 100 9.18 -16.19 -15.76
N ALA A 101 9.14 -17.47 -15.39
CA ALA A 101 10.30 -18.25 -14.99
C ALA A 101 10.18 -19.68 -15.51
N VAL A 102 11.32 -20.32 -15.74
CA VAL A 102 11.42 -21.73 -16.12
C VAL A 102 11.74 -22.54 -14.86
N PRO A 103 10.83 -23.41 -14.40
CA PRO A 103 11.13 -24.35 -13.32
C PRO A 103 12.28 -25.27 -13.73
N VAL A 104 13.20 -25.55 -12.81
CA VAL A 104 14.29 -26.53 -13.06
C VAL A 104 13.70 -27.91 -13.37
N SER A 105 12.64 -28.29 -12.66
CA SER A 105 11.76 -29.41 -13.00
C SER A 105 10.45 -29.30 -12.22
N TRP A 106 9.42 -30.05 -12.62
CA TRP A 106 8.12 -30.07 -11.94
C TRP A 106 8.16 -30.56 -10.47
N GLY A 107 9.21 -31.33 -10.11
CA GLY A 107 9.40 -31.85 -8.75
C GLY A 107 10.27 -30.96 -7.86
N HIS A 108 10.77 -29.82 -8.37
CA HIS A 108 11.66 -28.92 -7.63
C HIS A 108 11.05 -27.53 -7.48
N ALA A 109 11.24 -26.94 -6.30
CA ALA A 109 10.75 -25.60 -6.01
C ALA A 109 11.45 -24.51 -6.85
N LYS A 110 12.71 -24.74 -7.26
CA LYS A 110 13.52 -23.71 -7.90
C LYS A 110 13.10 -23.41 -9.34
N SER A 111 13.06 -22.13 -9.69
CA SER A 111 12.96 -21.64 -11.07
C SER A 111 14.00 -20.56 -11.39
N TYR A 112 14.19 -20.29 -12.67
CA TYR A 112 15.01 -19.18 -13.17
C TYR A 112 14.18 -18.25 -14.04
N THR A 113 14.29 -16.95 -13.80
CA THR A 113 13.58 -15.95 -14.60
C THR A 113 14.00 -16.01 -16.08
N ILE A 114 13.05 -15.73 -16.98
CA ILE A 114 13.34 -15.69 -18.42
C ILE A 114 14.12 -14.43 -18.83
N TRP A 115 14.14 -13.41 -17.98
CA TRP A 115 14.73 -12.11 -18.28
C TRP A 115 16.20 -12.11 -17.84
N PRO A 116 17.15 -11.68 -18.68
CA PRO A 116 18.56 -11.57 -18.29
C PRO A 116 18.96 -10.13 -17.93
N GLY A 117 19.87 -9.99 -16.96
CA GLY A 117 20.65 -8.77 -16.70
C GLY A 117 19.81 -7.49 -16.62
N VAL A 118 20.10 -6.53 -17.48
CA VAL A 118 19.44 -5.21 -17.49
C VAL A 118 17.94 -5.29 -17.84
N GLN A 119 17.54 -6.27 -18.64
CA GLN A 119 16.12 -6.50 -18.93
C GLN A 119 15.40 -6.98 -17.68
N ASP A 120 16.01 -7.91 -16.94
CA ASP A 120 15.45 -8.39 -15.68
C ASP A 120 15.33 -7.26 -14.66
N ALA A 121 16.37 -6.44 -14.50
CA ALA A 121 16.32 -5.28 -13.62
C ALA A 121 15.15 -4.33 -13.98
N MET A 122 14.95 -4.05 -15.28
CA MET A 122 13.85 -3.18 -15.71
C MET A 122 12.48 -3.81 -15.47
N VAL A 123 12.29 -5.10 -15.80
CA VAL A 123 11.02 -5.80 -15.54
C VAL A 123 10.74 -5.89 -14.04
N GLN A 124 11.77 -6.20 -13.25
CA GLN A 124 11.71 -6.28 -11.80
C GLN A 124 11.30 -4.96 -11.17
N TRP A 125 11.83 -3.82 -11.60
CA TRP A 125 11.46 -2.53 -11.02
C TRP A 125 10.24 -1.87 -11.66
N TRP A 126 9.90 -2.23 -12.89
CA TRP A 126 8.56 -2.00 -13.42
C TRP A 126 7.52 -2.72 -12.56
N TYR A 127 7.77 -3.98 -12.19
CA TYR A 127 6.95 -4.73 -11.25
C TYR A 127 6.95 -4.12 -9.85
N GLY A 128 8.11 -4.01 -9.20
CA GLY A 128 8.24 -3.62 -7.80
C GLY A 128 7.67 -2.23 -7.53
N HIS A 129 7.96 -1.27 -8.40
CA HIS A 129 7.38 0.06 -8.27
C HIS A 129 5.85 0.04 -8.48
N ASN A 130 5.38 -0.65 -9.51
CA ASN A 130 3.95 -0.71 -9.78
C ASN A 130 3.17 -1.59 -8.77
N ALA A 131 3.84 -2.51 -8.07
CA ALA A 131 3.28 -3.19 -6.91
C ALA A 131 2.98 -2.15 -5.82
N VAL A 132 3.92 -1.28 -5.47
CA VAL A 132 3.65 -0.16 -4.55
C VAL A 132 2.58 0.80 -5.11
N ALA A 133 2.61 1.09 -6.41
CA ALA A 133 1.68 2.00 -7.05
C ALA A 133 0.22 1.51 -7.06
N PHE A 134 0.00 0.25 -7.41
CA PHE A 134 -1.35 -0.27 -7.62
C PHE A 134 -1.83 -1.05 -6.41
N PHE A 135 -0.98 -1.87 -5.79
CA PHE A 135 -1.31 -2.57 -4.56
C PHE A 135 -1.37 -1.61 -3.37
N LEU A 136 -0.29 -0.85 -3.11
CA LEU A 136 -0.15 -0.02 -1.90
C LEU A 136 -0.65 1.43 -2.05
N THR A 137 -0.81 1.94 -3.26
CA THR A 137 -1.36 3.28 -3.50
C THR A 137 -2.78 3.22 -4.06
N ALA A 138 -3.03 2.67 -5.25
CA ALA A 138 -4.36 2.65 -5.85
C ALA A 138 -5.37 1.90 -4.98
N GLY A 139 -5.07 0.67 -4.54
CA GLY A 139 -5.95 -0.10 -3.65
C GLY A 139 -6.33 0.67 -2.37
N PHE A 140 -5.36 1.35 -1.76
CA PHE A 140 -5.56 2.12 -0.52
C PHE A 140 -6.21 3.49 -0.76
N LEU A 141 -6.02 4.11 -1.92
CA LEU A 141 -6.84 5.23 -2.37
C LEU A 141 -8.30 4.79 -2.54
N GLY A 142 -8.54 3.57 -3.04
CA GLY A 142 -9.87 2.95 -3.03
C GLY A 142 -10.49 2.90 -1.63
N MET A 143 -9.70 2.52 -0.61
CA MET A 143 -10.15 2.58 0.79
C MET A 143 -10.44 4.01 1.24
N LEU A 144 -9.51 4.94 1.00
CA LEU A 144 -9.63 6.35 1.35
C LEU A 144 -10.88 7.00 0.76
N TYR A 145 -11.09 6.84 -0.55
CA TYR A 145 -12.23 7.41 -1.27
C TYR A 145 -13.57 6.89 -0.76
N TYR A 146 -13.62 5.74 -0.08
CA TYR A 146 -14.85 5.24 0.55
C TYR A 146 -14.95 5.64 2.03
N TYR A 147 -13.95 5.31 2.84
CA TYR A 147 -14.08 5.40 4.30
C TYR A 147 -13.93 6.83 4.84
N LEU A 148 -13.09 7.67 4.24
CA LEU A 148 -12.90 9.05 4.71
C LEU A 148 -14.19 9.88 4.57
N PRO A 149 -14.87 9.94 3.40
CA PRO A 149 -16.14 10.66 3.28
C PRO A 149 -17.23 10.10 4.19
N VAL A 150 -17.32 8.77 4.32
CA VAL A 150 -18.30 8.09 5.19
C VAL A 150 -18.09 8.49 6.65
N ARG A 151 -16.86 8.45 7.16
CA ARG A 151 -16.57 8.77 8.56
C ARG A 151 -16.65 10.27 8.83
N ALA A 152 -16.21 11.11 7.89
CA ALA A 152 -16.35 12.56 7.99
C ALA A 152 -17.82 13.03 7.88
N GLN A 153 -18.67 12.22 7.25
CA GLN A 153 -20.03 12.61 6.81
C GLN A 153 -19.98 13.86 5.94
N ARG A 154 -19.07 13.86 4.97
CA ARG A 154 -18.86 14.95 4.02
C ARG A 154 -18.84 14.37 2.60
N PRO A 155 -19.41 15.06 1.61
CA PRO A 155 -19.23 14.67 0.22
C PRO A 155 -17.74 14.82 -0.15
N ILE A 156 -17.27 13.98 -1.08
CA ILE A 156 -15.94 14.18 -1.68
C ILE A 156 -15.88 15.59 -2.27
N PHE A 157 -14.79 16.31 -1.99
CA PHE A 157 -14.62 17.70 -2.40
C PHE A 157 -14.77 17.91 -3.92
N SER A 158 -14.02 17.18 -4.75
CA SER A 158 -14.04 17.38 -6.20
C SER A 158 -14.02 16.07 -6.99
N TYR A 159 -15.10 15.86 -7.74
CA TYR A 159 -15.18 14.77 -8.73
C TYR A 159 -14.18 14.96 -9.89
N ARG A 160 -13.94 16.19 -10.33
CA ARG A 160 -12.96 16.48 -11.40
C ARG A 160 -11.53 16.16 -10.97
N LEU A 161 -11.15 16.50 -9.73
CA LEU A 161 -9.86 16.09 -9.17
C LEU A 161 -9.77 14.57 -9.02
N SER A 162 -10.88 13.90 -8.74
CA SER A 162 -10.93 12.44 -8.71
C SER A 162 -10.62 11.82 -10.07
N ILE A 163 -11.17 12.38 -11.16
CA ILE A 163 -10.85 11.95 -12.54
C ILE A 163 -9.38 12.20 -12.88
N LEU A 164 -8.89 13.44 -12.63
CA LEU A 164 -7.51 13.82 -12.94
C LEU A 164 -6.51 12.97 -12.18
N SER A 165 -6.73 12.79 -10.88
CA SER A 165 -5.86 11.94 -10.05
C SER A 165 -5.90 10.49 -10.49
N PHE A 166 -7.09 9.92 -10.74
CA PHE A 166 -7.21 8.52 -11.14
C PHE A 166 -6.46 8.21 -12.44
N TRP A 167 -6.74 8.96 -13.50
CA TRP A 167 -6.10 8.73 -14.80
C TRP A 167 -4.63 9.10 -14.80
N GLY A 168 -4.27 10.20 -14.12
CA GLY A 168 -2.88 10.60 -13.97
C GLY A 168 -2.05 9.56 -13.22
N ILE A 169 -2.51 9.09 -12.06
CA ILE A 169 -1.86 8.02 -11.29
C ILE A 169 -1.75 6.76 -12.15
N THR A 170 -2.86 6.29 -12.73
CA THR A 170 -2.88 5.03 -13.51
C THR A 170 -1.93 5.08 -14.70
N PHE A 171 -1.81 6.23 -15.38
CA PHE A 171 -0.93 6.37 -16.53
C PHE A 171 0.53 6.56 -16.12
N PHE A 172 0.83 7.55 -15.26
CA PHE A 172 2.21 7.95 -14.97
C PHE A 172 2.97 6.90 -14.14
N TYR A 173 2.30 6.18 -13.23
CA TYR A 173 2.98 5.17 -12.41
C TYR A 173 3.63 4.05 -13.24
N MET A 174 3.01 3.68 -14.36
CA MET A 174 3.54 2.61 -15.23
C MET A 174 4.94 2.90 -15.79
N TRP A 175 5.37 4.17 -15.78
CA TRP A 175 6.66 4.61 -16.29
C TRP A 175 7.74 4.82 -15.21
N ALA A 176 7.34 4.88 -13.93
CA ALA A 176 8.23 5.32 -12.86
C ALA A 176 9.23 4.25 -12.40
N GLY A 177 9.09 2.99 -12.84
CA GLY A 177 9.94 1.88 -12.39
C GLY A 177 11.45 2.12 -12.52
N SER A 178 11.92 2.77 -13.60
CA SER A 178 13.37 2.97 -13.80
C SER A 178 14.02 3.98 -12.85
N HIS A 179 13.27 4.67 -12.00
CA HIS A 179 13.84 5.51 -10.93
C HIS A 179 14.59 4.73 -9.84
N HIS A 180 14.37 3.41 -9.78
CA HIS A 180 15.12 2.48 -8.93
C HIS A 180 16.49 2.12 -9.51
N LEU A 181 16.76 2.51 -10.76
CA LEU A 181 17.88 2.04 -11.57
C LEU A 181 18.76 3.18 -12.07
N HIS A 182 18.76 4.31 -11.37
CA HIS A 182 19.63 5.43 -11.70
C HIS A 182 21.10 5.12 -11.48
N TYR A 183 21.95 5.55 -12.40
CA TYR A 183 23.39 5.27 -12.40
C TYR A 183 23.76 3.78 -12.34
N THR A 184 22.85 2.90 -12.78
CA THR A 184 23.11 1.47 -13.00
C THR A 184 23.45 1.19 -14.47
N ALA A 185 23.60 -0.09 -14.83
CA ALA A 185 23.78 -0.54 -16.21
C ALA A 185 22.55 -0.31 -17.12
N LEU A 186 21.39 0.11 -16.57
CA LEU A 186 20.22 0.45 -17.36
C LEU A 186 20.51 1.61 -18.33
N PRO A 187 20.07 1.58 -19.61
CA PRO A 187 20.35 2.67 -20.54
C PRO A 187 19.86 4.02 -20.04
N HIS A 188 20.69 5.04 -20.25
CA HIS A 188 20.44 6.39 -19.75
C HIS A 188 19.08 6.97 -20.20
N TRP A 189 18.62 6.66 -21.41
CA TRP A 189 17.32 7.14 -21.90
C TRP A 189 16.14 6.57 -21.09
N VAL A 190 16.21 5.30 -20.67
CA VAL A 190 15.18 4.66 -19.83
C VAL A 190 15.17 5.29 -18.45
N GLN A 191 16.36 5.54 -17.89
CA GLN A 191 16.49 6.27 -16.62
C GLN A 191 15.90 7.68 -16.73
N THR A 192 16.07 8.38 -17.86
CA THR A 192 15.52 9.74 -18.04
C THR A 192 14.00 9.70 -18.06
N LEU A 193 13.40 8.71 -18.75
CA LEU A 193 11.95 8.54 -18.77
C LEU A 193 11.39 8.32 -17.36
N GLY A 194 11.97 7.41 -16.58
CA GLY A 194 11.51 7.16 -15.21
C GLY A 194 11.62 8.37 -14.31
N MET A 195 12.73 9.11 -14.38
CA MET A 195 12.89 10.37 -13.64
C MET A 195 11.81 11.38 -14.03
N THR A 196 11.62 11.65 -15.32
CA THR A 196 10.64 12.63 -15.81
C THR A 196 9.22 12.27 -15.37
N PHE A 197 8.81 11.02 -15.58
CA PHE A 197 7.46 10.59 -15.21
C PHE A 197 7.25 10.51 -13.70
N SER A 198 8.28 10.20 -12.92
CA SER A 198 8.20 10.24 -11.44
C SER A 198 8.02 11.67 -10.91
N VAL A 199 8.65 12.66 -11.53
CA VAL A 199 8.42 14.08 -11.19
C VAL A 199 7.01 14.51 -11.58
N MET A 200 6.54 14.13 -12.78
CA MET A 200 5.17 14.44 -13.24
C MET A 200 4.10 13.76 -12.38
N LEU A 201 4.37 12.55 -11.88
CA LEU A 201 3.48 11.78 -11.00
C LEU A 201 3.14 12.51 -9.69
N LEU A 202 3.94 13.49 -9.29
CA LEU A 202 3.64 14.34 -8.13
C LEU A 202 2.29 15.03 -8.26
N VAL A 203 1.96 15.53 -9.45
CA VAL A 203 0.73 16.31 -9.71
C VAL A 203 -0.54 15.50 -9.41
N PRO A 204 -0.80 14.33 -10.05
CA PRO A 204 -2.00 13.57 -9.76
C PRO A 204 -2.00 12.94 -8.35
N SER A 205 -0.82 12.60 -7.81
CA SER A 205 -0.71 12.10 -6.43
C SER A 205 -1.17 13.16 -5.43
N TRP A 206 -0.66 14.38 -5.52
CA TRP A 206 -1.08 15.49 -4.67
C TRP A 206 -2.50 15.97 -4.97
N ALA A 207 -2.99 15.85 -6.20
CA ALA A 207 -4.40 16.10 -6.49
C ALA A 207 -5.32 15.16 -5.69
N SER A 208 -4.95 13.88 -5.55
CA SER A 208 -5.71 12.94 -4.70
C SER A 208 -5.60 13.27 -3.20
N ALA A 209 -4.40 13.60 -2.72
CA ALA A 209 -4.19 14.00 -1.31
C ALA A 209 -4.99 15.27 -0.97
N GLY A 210 -4.89 16.29 -1.82
CA GLY A 210 -5.63 17.55 -1.68
C GLY A 210 -7.14 17.34 -1.73
N ASN A 211 -7.64 16.49 -2.64
CA ASN A 211 -9.06 16.15 -2.71
C ASN A 211 -9.57 15.52 -1.40
N ALA A 212 -8.76 14.65 -0.78
CA ALA A 212 -9.08 14.04 0.50
C ALA A 212 -9.02 15.04 1.68
N LEU A 213 -7.98 15.88 1.78
CA LEU A 213 -7.91 16.89 2.84
C LEU A 213 -9.02 17.93 2.72
N LEU A 214 -9.32 18.40 1.51
CA LEU A 214 -10.41 19.36 1.29
C LEU A 214 -11.80 18.76 1.55
N THR A 215 -11.94 17.43 1.48
CA THR A 215 -13.18 16.74 1.90
C THR A 215 -13.44 16.90 3.41
N LEU A 216 -12.40 17.13 4.21
CA LEU A 216 -12.53 17.40 5.66
C LEU A 216 -12.92 18.84 5.97
N ASN A 217 -13.05 19.74 4.98
CA ASN A 217 -13.44 21.12 5.23
C ASN A 217 -14.82 21.21 5.91
N GLY A 218 -14.87 21.96 7.00
CA GLY A 218 -16.02 22.04 7.89
C GLY A 218 -16.22 20.81 8.80
N ALA A 219 -15.36 19.79 8.75
CA ALA A 219 -15.37 18.62 9.62
C ALA A 219 -14.05 18.46 10.42
N TRP A 220 -13.15 19.45 10.38
CA TRP A 220 -11.88 19.43 11.14
C TRP A 220 -12.05 19.24 12.65
N HIS A 221 -13.16 19.71 13.24
CA HIS A 221 -13.49 19.43 14.65
C HIS A 221 -13.63 17.92 14.92
N LYS A 222 -14.16 17.14 13.96
CA LYS A 222 -14.27 15.68 14.08
C LYS A 222 -12.91 15.00 14.05
N VAL A 223 -11.93 15.56 13.33
CA VAL A 223 -10.56 15.02 13.33
C VAL A 223 -10.00 15.08 14.75
N ARG A 224 -10.18 16.19 15.47
CA ARG A 224 -9.80 16.31 16.88
C ARG A 224 -10.53 15.28 17.75
N ASP A 225 -11.84 15.17 17.61
CA ASP A 225 -12.70 14.42 18.54
C ASP A 225 -12.79 12.90 18.24
N ASP A 226 -12.40 12.46 17.05
CA ASP A 226 -12.48 11.06 16.62
C ASP A 226 -11.14 10.54 16.06
N ALA A 227 -10.42 9.76 16.87
CA ALA A 227 -9.17 9.11 16.47
C ALA A 227 -9.29 8.29 15.18
N THR A 228 -10.47 7.71 14.88
CA THR A 228 -10.69 6.96 13.64
C THR A 228 -10.50 7.84 12.41
N LEU A 229 -11.08 9.05 12.42
CA LEU A 229 -10.90 10.02 11.34
C LEU A 229 -9.48 10.61 11.36
N ARG A 230 -8.89 10.74 12.54
CA ARG A 230 -7.49 11.16 12.72
C ARG A 230 -6.50 10.23 12.06
N PHE A 231 -6.68 8.91 12.17
CA PHE A 231 -5.90 7.91 11.43
C PHE A 231 -5.96 8.16 9.92
N MET A 232 -7.17 8.35 9.36
CA MET A 232 -7.32 8.58 7.92
C MET A 232 -6.72 9.92 7.49
N MET A 233 -6.87 10.98 8.28
CA MET A 233 -6.26 12.28 8.02
C MET A 233 -4.74 12.18 8.02
N ALA A 234 -4.14 11.58 9.06
CA ALA A 234 -2.71 11.38 9.13
C ALA A 234 -2.20 10.52 7.96
N ALA A 235 -2.97 9.50 7.56
CA ALA A 235 -2.66 8.70 6.38
C ALA A 235 -2.53 9.55 5.12
N VAL A 236 -3.48 10.45 4.87
CA VAL A 236 -3.44 11.36 3.71
C VAL A 236 -2.24 12.29 3.76
N VAL A 237 -1.86 12.78 4.95
CA VAL A 237 -0.67 13.61 5.13
C VAL A 237 0.60 12.83 4.79
N PHE A 238 0.78 11.63 5.36
CA PHE A 238 1.94 10.78 5.04
C PHE A 238 1.97 10.35 3.58
N TYR A 239 0.81 10.09 2.96
CA TYR A 239 0.73 9.83 1.54
C TYR A 239 1.22 11.02 0.69
N GLY A 240 0.80 12.24 1.03
CA GLY A 240 1.31 13.44 0.37
C GLY A 240 2.81 13.62 0.55
N LEU A 241 3.32 13.41 1.77
CA LEU A 241 4.75 13.49 2.08
C LEU A 241 5.57 12.42 1.36
N SER A 242 5.14 11.17 1.38
CA SER A 242 5.88 10.06 0.75
C SER A 242 5.84 10.16 -0.77
N THR A 243 4.72 10.58 -1.36
CA THR A 243 4.65 10.80 -2.82
C THR A 243 5.51 11.98 -3.27
N PHE A 244 5.60 13.03 -2.46
CA PHE A 244 6.56 14.11 -2.69
C PHE A 244 8.01 13.63 -2.59
N GLU A 245 8.34 12.95 -1.49
CA GLU A 245 9.66 12.38 -1.28
C GLU A 245 10.04 11.43 -2.41
N GLY A 246 9.14 10.54 -2.84
CA GLY A 246 9.40 9.62 -3.96
C GLY A 246 9.77 10.35 -5.25
N SER A 247 9.00 11.39 -5.61
CA SER A 247 9.32 12.23 -6.77
C SER A 247 10.67 12.97 -6.61
N PHE A 248 11.02 13.38 -5.39
CA PHE A 248 12.31 14.00 -5.09
C PHE A 248 13.47 13.01 -5.19
N LEU A 249 13.32 11.81 -4.64
CA LEU A 249 14.32 10.73 -4.69
C LEU A 249 14.52 10.16 -6.10
N ALA A 250 13.54 10.34 -7.00
CA ALA A 250 13.65 9.99 -8.41
C ALA A 250 14.51 10.97 -9.22
N ILE A 251 14.89 12.12 -8.64
CA ILE A 251 15.79 13.07 -9.31
C ILE A 251 17.21 12.53 -9.19
N ARG A 252 17.88 12.27 -10.32
CA ARG A 252 19.19 11.58 -10.33
C ARG A 252 20.24 12.14 -9.36
N PRO A 253 20.54 13.44 -9.29
CA PRO A 253 21.46 13.96 -8.27
C PRO A 253 21.07 13.58 -6.83
N VAL A 254 19.78 13.59 -6.50
CA VAL A 254 19.25 13.17 -5.19
C VAL A 254 19.40 11.66 -5.03
N ASN A 255 18.99 10.90 -6.06
CA ASN A 255 19.11 9.44 -6.09
C ASN A 255 20.56 8.99 -5.91
N SER A 256 21.52 9.72 -6.47
CA SER A 256 22.93 9.42 -6.30
C SER A 256 23.29 9.30 -4.82
N LEU A 257 22.70 10.14 -3.96
CA LEU A 257 22.92 10.14 -2.51
C LEU A 257 22.05 9.10 -1.80
N SER A 258 20.78 8.96 -2.19
CA SER A 258 19.81 8.13 -1.45
C SER A 258 19.88 6.64 -1.81
N HIS A 259 20.31 6.29 -3.01
CA HIS A 259 20.33 4.91 -3.49
C HIS A 259 21.27 4.04 -2.65
N TYR A 260 20.82 2.82 -2.34
CA TYR A 260 21.46 1.87 -1.41
C TYR A 260 21.58 2.33 0.05
N THR A 261 21.06 3.51 0.41
CA THR A 261 21.07 3.99 1.79
C THR A 261 19.76 3.66 2.51
N ASP A 262 19.78 3.79 3.84
CA ASP A 262 18.61 3.71 4.69
C ASP A 262 17.56 4.80 4.38
N TRP A 263 17.87 5.82 3.55
CA TRP A 263 16.85 6.78 3.10
C TRP A 263 15.75 6.07 2.31
N THR A 264 16.10 5.11 1.44
CA THR A 264 15.08 4.30 0.75
C THR A 264 14.20 3.54 1.74
N VAL A 265 14.78 3.01 2.83
CA VAL A 265 14.03 2.33 3.89
C VAL A 265 13.11 3.30 4.63
N GLY A 266 13.57 4.53 4.89
CA GLY A 266 12.78 5.61 5.48
C GLY A 266 11.59 6.00 4.61
N HIS A 267 11.81 6.18 3.31
CA HIS A 267 10.76 6.45 2.34
C HIS A 267 9.71 5.34 2.31
N VAL A 268 10.16 4.09 2.22
CA VAL A 268 9.26 2.91 2.24
C VAL A 268 8.42 2.90 3.51
N HIS A 269 9.01 3.13 4.69
CA HIS A 269 8.26 3.07 5.95
C HIS A 269 7.40 4.30 6.23
N ALA A 270 7.77 5.48 5.71
CA ALA A 270 6.88 6.64 5.72
C ALA A 270 5.58 6.34 4.93
N GLY A 271 5.69 5.67 3.78
CA GLY A 271 4.54 5.19 3.02
C GLY A 271 3.83 3.99 3.67
N ALA A 272 4.56 2.97 4.11
CA ALA A 272 3.97 1.74 4.63
C ALA A 272 3.31 1.94 6.00
N LEU A 273 4.02 2.57 6.95
CA LEU A 273 3.48 2.80 8.29
C LEU A 273 2.56 4.03 8.29
N GLY A 274 3.01 5.12 7.67
CA GLY A 274 2.31 6.40 7.70
C GLY A 274 1.10 6.48 6.78
N TRP A 275 1.14 5.88 5.59
CA TRP A 275 -0.01 5.88 4.66
C TRP A 275 -0.79 4.57 4.76
N VAL A 276 -0.22 3.46 4.31
CA VAL A 276 -0.90 2.16 4.09
C VAL A 276 -1.54 1.65 5.39
N ALA A 277 -0.74 1.55 6.45
CA ALA A 277 -1.23 1.01 7.72
C ALA A 277 -2.24 1.95 8.38
N LEU A 278 -2.01 3.26 8.42
CA LEU A 278 -2.95 4.20 9.05
C LEU A 278 -4.31 4.24 8.35
N ILE A 279 -4.36 4.26 7.01
CA ILE A 279 -5.65 4.22 6.31
C ILE A 279 -6.35 2.89 6.51
N THR A 280 -5.59 1.78 6.62
CA THR A 280 -6.13 0.47 7.00
C THR A 280 -6.76 0.49 8.37
N PHE A 281 -6.05 1.01 9.38
CA PHE A 281 -6.57 1.10 10.74
C PHE A 281 -7.84 1.95 10.82
N GLY A 282 -7.84 3.15 10.21
CA GLY A 282 -9.04 3.99 10.14
C GLY A 282 -10.20 3.29 9.45
N SER A 283 -9.93 2.59 8.33
CA SER A 283 -10.94 1.83 7.58
C SER A 283 -11.50 0.68 8.41
N LEU A 284 -10.64 -0.08 9.11
CA LEU A 284 -11.04 -1.19 9.98
C LEU A 284 -11.87 -0.71 11.17
N TYR A 285 -11.48 0.39 11.83
CA TYR A 285 -12.27 0.97 12.92
C TYR A 285 -13.64 1.46 12.48
N THR A 286 -13.81 1.81 11.20
CA THR A 286 -15.11 2.12 10.60
C THR A 286 -15.88 0.85 10.18
N LEU A 287 -15.17 -0.14 9.64
CA LEU A 287 -15.74 -1.37 9.08
C LEU A 287 -16.18 -2.37 10.16
N VAL A 288 -15.34 -2.64 11.16
CA VAL A 288 -15.53 -3.74 12.13
C VAL A 288 -16.87 -3.63 12.87
N PRO A 289 -17.25 -2.49 13.48
CA PRO A 289 -18.55 -2.38 14.13
C PRO A 289 -19.69 -2.62 13.13
N SER A 290 -19.55 -2.09 11.92
CA SER A 290 -20.58 -2.21 10.89
C SER A 290 -20.76 -3.64 10.37
N LEU A 291 -19.65 -4.39 10.22
CA LEU A 291 -19.66 -5.79 9.78
C LEU A 291 -20.27 -6.71 10.84
N TRP A 292 -19.97 -6.44 12.11
CA TRP A 292 -20.45 -7.21 13.26
C TRP A 292 -21.75 -6.68 13.87
N LYS A 293 -22.41 -5.72 13.20
CA LYS A 293 -23.66 -5.08 13.66
C LYS A 293 -23.56 -4.53 15.09
N ARG A 294 -22.42 -3.95 15.44
CA ARG A 294 -22.16 -3.26 16.71
C ARG A 294 -22.33 -1.76 16.52
N GLU A 295 -22.79 -1.06 17.56
CA GLU A 295 -23.02 0.40 17.50
C GLU A 295 -21.73 1.20 17.32
N ARG A 296 -20.64 0.72 17.95
CA ARG A 296 -19.36 1.40 18.03
C ARG A 296 -18.25 0.39 18.32
N MET A 297 -17.00 0.85 18.21
CA MET A 297 -15.84 0.15 18.78
C MET A 297 -15.98 0.03 20.30
N TYR A 298 -15.38 -1.02 20.87
CA TYR A 298 -15.41 -1.32 22.30
C TYR A 298 -14.90 -0.15 23.16
N SER A 299 -13.74 0.43 22.83
CA SER A 299 -13.19 1.59 23.52
C SER A 299 -12.62 2.62 22.55
N ALA A 300 -13.10 3.86 22.63
CA ALA A 300 -12.53 4.99 21.89
C ALA A 300 -11.13 5.35 22.42
N THR A 301 -10.90 5.24 23.72
CA THR A 301 -9.59 5.49 24.34
C THR A 301 -8.52 4.54 23.81
N LEU A 302 -8.85 3.27 23.55
CA LEU A 302 -7.88 2.34 22.94
C LEU A 302 -7.57 2.69 21.48
N VAL A 303 -8.52 3.32 20.75
CA VAL A 303 -8.24 3.88 19.42
C VAL A 303 -7.26 5.05 19.53
N GLU A 304 -7.43 5.92 20.53
CA GLU A 304 -6.47 7.02 20.83
C GLU A 304 -5.07 6.49 21.13
N VAL A 305 -4.96 5.52 22.02
CA VAL A 305 -3.66 4.92 22.40
C VAL A 305 -2.99 4.30 21.18
N HIS A 306 -3.72 3.54 20.36
CA HIS A 306 -3.21 3.02 19.11
C HIS A 306 -2.73 4.16 18.19
N PHE A 307 -3.53 5.21 18.01
CA PHE A 307 -3.16 6.34 17.15
C PHE A 307 -1.83 6.97 17.57
N TRP A 308 -1.67 7.29 18.85
CA TRP A 308 -0.45 7.94 19.33
C TRP A 308 0.78 7.02 19.27
N LEU A 309 0.63 5.73 19.58
CA LEU A 309 1.70 4.74 19.44
C LEU A 309 2.13 4.59 17.97
N ALA A 310 1.18 4.51 17.04
CA ALA A 310 1.44 4.37 15.62
C ALA A 310 2.11 5.63 15.03
N ILE A 311 1.67 6.83 15.41
CA ILE A 311 2.28 8.08 14.95
C ILE A 311 3.67 8.29 15.54
N ALA A 312 3.84 8.11 16.84
CA ALA A 312 5.15 8.23 17.48
C ALA A 312 6.15 7.23 16.88
N GLY A 313 5.72 5.97 16.71
CA GLY A 313 6.52 4.92 16.08
C GLY A 313 6.94 5.26 14.66
N THR A 314 5.98 5.68 13.82
CA THR A 314 6.24 6.10 12.43
C THR A 314 7.22 7.26 12.35
N LEU A 315 7.05 8.29 13.18
CA LEU A 315 7.92 9.47 13.16
C LEU A 315 9.35 9.11 13.59
N ILE A 316 9.52 8.37 14.70
CA ILE A 316 10.84 7.91 15.15
C ILE A 316 11.53 7.10 14.05
N TYR A 317 10.80 6.19 13.40
CA TYR A 317 11.33 5.38 12.31
C TYR A 317 11.80 6.25 11.14
N ALA A 318 10.94 7.15 10.65
CA ALA A 318 11.25 8.01 9.50
C ALA A 318 12.45 8.92 9.79
N PHE A 319 12.47 9.61 10.95
CA PHE A 319 13.59 10.47 11.33
C PHE A 319 14.90 9.68 11.48
N ALA A 320 14.86 8.48 12.07
CA ALA A 320 16.06 7.65 12.18
C ALA A 320 16.62 7.31 10.80
N MET A 321 15.76 6.90 9.86
CA MET A 321 16.16 6.47 8.52
C MET A 321 16.59 7.60 7.59
N TRP A 322 15.98 8.79 7.70
CA TRP A 322 16.45 9.97 6.96
C TRP A 322 17.87 10.37 7.39
N ASN A 323 18.13 10.41 8.71
CA ASN A 323 19.45 10.77 9.20
C ASN A 323 20.50 9.70 8.84
N SER A 324 20.20 8.43 9.06
CA SER A 324 21.13 7.34 8.69
C SER A 324 21.41 7.32 7.19
N GLY A 325 20.37 7.50 6.36
CA GLY A 325 20.50 7.51 4.91
C GLY A 325 21.38 8.64 4.38
N ILE A 326 21.18 9.86 4.88
CA ILE A 326 22.02 11.01 4.52
C ILE A 326 23.47 10.77 4.97
N ILE A 327 23.69 10.28 6.19
CA ILE A 327 25.04 10.03 6.70
C ILE A 327 25.75 8.94 5.88
N GLN A 328 25.09 7.83 5.56
CA GLN A 328 25.64 6.81 4.66
C GLN A 328 26.02 7.40 3.31
N GLY A 329 25.09 8.09 2.66
CA GLY A 329 25.32 8.68 1.35
C GLY A 329 26.49 9.66 1.33
N LEU A 330 26.66 10.46 2.38
CA LEU A 330 27.78 11.38 2.55
C LEU A 330 29.09 10.63 2.83
N MET A 331 29.11 9.71 3.79
CA MET A 331 30.32 8.97 4.16
C MET A 331 30.90 8.19 2.97
N TRP A 332 30.04 7.58 2.14
CA TRP A 332 30.46 6.79 0.98
C TRP A 332 31.02 7.60 -0.19
N ARG A 333 30.79 8.93 -0.21
CA ARG A 333 31.25 9.82 -1.30
C ARG A 333 32.20 10.92 -0.86
N THR A 334 32.54 10.98 0.43
CA THR A 334 33.40 12.05 0.94
C THR A 334 34.85 11.74 0.59
N TYR A 335 35.49 12.68 -0.09
CA TYR A 335 36.92 12.64 -0.39
C TYR A 335 37.69 13.57 0.55
N THR A 336 38.89 13.15 0.93
CA THR A 336 39.89 13.98 1.59
C THR A 336 40.48 15.01 0.62
N GLU A 337 41.20 16.01 1.12
CA GLU A 337 41.88 17.01 0.28
C GLU A 337 42.87 16.36 -0.71
N ASP A 338 43.45 15.21 -0.34
CA ASP A 338 44.38 14.43 -1.17
C ASP A 338 43.68 13.51 -2.20
N GLY A 339 42.34 13.52 -2.26
CA GLY A 339 41.56 12.73 -3.22
C GLY A 339 41.35 11.26 -2.84
N ALA A 340 41.66 10.84 -1.61
CA ALA A 340 41.32 9.52 -1.09
C ALA A 340 39.92 9.51 -0.42
N LEU A 341 39.24 8.36 -0.38
CA LEU A 341 37.98 8.21 0.36
C LEU A 341 38.22 8.44 1.86
N ALA A 342 37.42 9.32 2.46
CA ALA A 342 37.60 9.74 3.86
C ALA A 342 37.17 8.69 4.89
N TYR A 343 36.25 7.80 4.52
CA TYR A 343 35.67 6.80 5.42
C TYR A 343 35.74 5.41 4.80
N SER A 344 36.04 4.40 5.63
CA SER A 344 35.82 3.02 5.24
C SER A 344 34.32 2.68 5.29
N PHE A 345 33.92 1.60 4.63
CA PHE A 345 32.55 1.12 4.75
C PHE A 345 32.20 0.71 6.20
N VAL A 346 33.17 0.18 6.95
CA VAL A 346 32.98 -0.20 8.36
C VAL A 346 32.68 1.02 9.22
N ASP A 347 33.34 2.16 8.98
CA ASP A 347 33.05 3.40 9.71
C ASP A 347 31.59 3.82 9.51
N SER A 348 31.08 3.72 8.27
CA SER A 348 29.68 4.01 7.97
C SER A 348 28.73 3.05 8.68
N LEU A 349 29.05 1.75 8.76
CA LEU A 349 28.26 0.76 9.47
C LEU A 349 28.18 1.08 10.97
N VAL A 350 29.32 1.39 11.59
CA VAL A 350 29.38 1.73 13.02
C VAL A 350 28.58 3.00 13.32
N ALA A 351 28.63 4.00 12.43
CA ALA A 351 27.83 5.21 12.58
C ALA A 351 26.31 4.95 12.57
N MET A 352 25.84 3.83 12.00
CA MET A 352 24.41 3.51 11.90
C MET A 352 23.78 2.91 13.16
N TYR A 353 24.58 2.35 14.09
CA TYR A 353 24.07 1.69 15.29
C TYR A 353 22.98 2.47 16.05
N PRO A 354 23.15 3.75 16.41
CA PRO A 354 22.12 4.49 17.12
C PRO A 354 20.82 4.61 16.32
N TYR A 355 20.91 4.74 14.99
CA TYR A 355 19.73 4.83 14.12
C TYR A 355 19.01 3.48 13.99
N TYR A 356 19.74 2.36 14.01
CA TYR A 356 19.12 1.04 14.04
C TYR A 356 18.38 0.75 15.34
N ILE A 357 18.91 1.21 16.47
CA ILE A 357 18.21 1.14 17.77
C ILE A 357 16.94 1.99 17.73
N ALA A 358 17.05 3.24 17.27
CA ALA A 358 15.90 4.15 17.16
C ALA A 358 14.81 3.57 16.24
N ARG A 359 15.19 3.03 15.09
CA ARG A 359 14.29 2.34 14.15
C ARG A 359 13.56 1.18 14.81
N ALA A 360 14.29 0.31 15.51
CA ALA A 360 13.69 -0.84 16.19
C ALA A 360 12.70 -0.40 17.28
N PHE A 361 13.03 0.64 18.04
CA PHE A 361 12.14 1.21 19.03
C PHE A 361 10.88 1.83 18.41
N GLY A 362 11.02 2.60 17.33
CA GLY A 362 9.88 3.14 16.58
C GLY A 362 8.96 2.04 16.03
N GLY A 363 9.54 1.00 15.45
CA GLY A 363 8.81 -0.18 14.99
C GLY A 363 8.09 -0.92 16.12
N LEU A 364 8.71 -1.04 17.31
CA LEU A 364 8.11 -1.65 18.48
C LEU A 364 6.89 -0.86 18.97
N LEU A 365 6.97 0.48 19.05
CA LEU A 365 5.82 1.31 19.41
C LEU A 365 4.66 1.12 18.42
N PHE A 366 4.96 1.08 17.13
CA PHE A 366 3.96 0.83 16.10
C PHE A 366 3.30 -0.54 16.28
N LEU A 367 4.09 -1.58 16.52
CA LEU A 367 3.60 -2.94 16.78
C LEU A 367 2.71 -3.01 18.03
N LEU A 368 3.13 -2.38 19.14
CA LEU A 368 2.33 -2.30 20.36
C LEU A 368 0.99 -1.60 20.10
N GLY A 369 1.00 -0.53 19.29
CA GLY A 369 -0.22 0.12 18.81
C GLY A 369 -1.14 -0.85 18.07
N ALA A 370 -0.59 -1.60 17.11
CA ALA A 370 -1.35 -2.59 16.34
C ALA A 370 -1.95 -3.69 17.23
N VAL A 371 -1.21 -4.17 18.23
CA VAL A 371 -1.71 -5.13 19.23
C VAL A 371 -2.89 -4.56 20.02
N VAL A 372 -2.79 -3.31 20.48
CA VAL A 372 -3.90 -2.60 21.14
C VAL A 372 -5.12 -2.49 20.21
N GLY A 373 -4.90 -2.18 18.93
CA GLY A 373 -5.95 -2.14 17.92
C GLY A 373 -6.65 -3.47 17.71
N CYS A 374 -5.89 -4.56 17.57
CA CYS A 374 -6.40 -5.92 17.44
C CYS A 374 -7.23 -6.33 18.66
N TYR A 375 -6.72 -6.06 19.88
CA TYR A 375 -7.47 -6.31 21.12
C TYR A 375 -8.79 -5.54 21.15
N ASN A 376 -8.79 -4.27 20.79
CA ASN A 376 -10.00 -3.45 20.76
C ASN A 376 -11.02 -3.96 19.73
N MET A 377 -10.57 -4.38 18.55
CA MET A 377 -11.44 -5.00 17.54
C MET A 377 -12.01 -6.33 18.03
N TRP A 378 -11.20 -7.19 18.64
CA TRP A 378 -11.65 -8.46 19.23
C TRP A 378 -12.71 -8.24 20.32
N MET A 379 -12.47 -7.30 21.25
CA MET A 379 -13.45 -6.95 22.28
C MET A 379 -14.71 -6.33 21.69
N THR A 380 -14.62 -5.61 20.57
CA THR A 380 -15.79 -5.08 19.86
C THR A 380 -16.67 -6.23 19.35
N VAL A 381 -16.05 -7.23 18.74
CA VAL A 381 -16.74 -8.41 18.23
C VAL A 381 -17.46 -9.15 19.36
N GLN A 382 -16.84 -9.29 20.53
CA GLN A 382 -17.39 -10.07 21.64
C GLN A 382 -18.41 -9.30 22.48
N SER A 383 -18.12 -8.04 22.82
CA SER A 383 -18.74 -7.38 23.98
C SER A 383 -19.41 -6.02 23.69
N ALA A 384 -19.19 -5.41 22.52
CA ALA A 384 -19.81 -4.12 22.22
C ALA A 384 -21.33 -4.25 22.07
N PRO A 385 -22.14 -3.23 22.39
CA PRO A 385 -23.58 -3.29 22.19
C PRO A 385 -23.97 -3.55 20.73
N LEU A 386 -25.00 -4.39 20.53
CA LEU A 386 -25.59 -4.62 19.20
C LEU A 386 -26.30 -3.34 18.74
N ALA A 387 -26.11 -2.99 17.47
CA ALA A 387 -26.82 -1.88 16.87
C ALA A 387 -28.28 -2.24 16.62
N ALA A 388 -29.17 -1.26 16.82
CA ALA A 388 -30.54 -1.34 16.35
C ALA A 388 -30.57 -1.61 14.82
N PRO A 389 -31.54 -2.38 14.31
CA PRO A 389 -31.67 -2.61 12.87
C PRO A 389 -31.72 -1.28 12.11
N ARG A 390 -30.77 -1.05 11.20
CA ARG A 390 -30.78 0.11 10.28
C ARG A 390 -31.17 -0.35 8.89
N GLU A 391 -32.13 0.35 8.28
CA GLU A 391 -32.57 0.12 6.88
C GLU A 391 -31.58 0.69 5.84
N ALA A 392 -30.66 1.57 6.23
CA ALA A 392 -29.78 2.27 5.30
C ALA A 392 -28.44 1.53 5.04
N ASP A 393 -27.97 1.59 3.80
CA ASP A 393 -26.68 1.06 3.28
C ASP A 393 -26.51 -0.47 3.25
N VAL A 394 -27.62 -1.21 3.19
CA VAL A 394 -27.61 -2.65 2.89
C VAL A 394 -27.80 -2.91 1.39
N PRO A 395 -27.16 -3.95 0.81
CA PRO A 395 -27.50 -4.40 -0.53
C PRO A 395 -28.99 -4.69 -0.64
N VAL A 396 -29.63 -4.20 -1.70
CA VAL A 396 -31.04 -4.49 -1.96
C VAL A 396 -31.16 -6.00 -2.18
N VAL A 397 -31.90 -6.68 -1.30
CA VAL A 397 -32.22 -8.10 -1.50
C VAL A 397 -33.04 -8.16 -2.79
N PRO A 398 -32.61 -8.91 -3.82
CA PRO A 398 -33.46 -9.12 -5.00
C PRO A 398 -34.79 -9.68 -4.51
N ALA A 399 -35.92 -9.12 -4.96
CA ALA A 399 -37.21 -9.70 -4.67
C ALA A 399 -37.16 -11.18 -5.07
N THR A 400 -37.40 -12.09 -4.13
CA THR A 400 -37.59 -13.50 -4.45
C THR A 400 -38.79 -13.57 -5.36
N ILE A 401 -38.58 -13.87 -6.64
CA ILE A 401 -39.66 -14.29 -7.52
C ILE A 401 -40.09 -15.66 -6.96
N PRO A 402 -41.32 -15.83 -6.44
CA PRO A 402 -41.77 -17.14 -6.03
C PRO A 402 -41.94 -17.99 -7.28
N GLY A 403 -41.02 -18.94 -7.53
CA GLY A 403 -41.16 -19.94 -8.60
C GLY A 403 -40.00 -20.11 -9.57
N GLU A 404 -38.74 -20.09 -9.11
CA GLU A 404 -37.60 -20.72 -9.82
C GLU A 404 -36.81 -21.64 -8.88
#